data_AF-A0A7X6UDP7-F1
#
_entry.id   AF-A0A7X6UDP7-F1
#
_cell.length_a   1.000
_cell.length_b   1.000
_cell.length_c   1.000
_cell.angle_alpha   90.00
_cell.angle_beta   90.00
_cell.angle_gamma   90.00
#
_symmetry.space_group_name_H-M   'P 1'
#
loop_
_entity.id
_entity.type
_entity.pdbx_description
1 polymer ?
#
loop_
_entity_poly.entity_id
_entity_poly.type
_entity_poly.pdbx_seq_one_letter_code
_entity_poly.pdbx_strand_id
1 'polypeptide(L)'
;MSNATFDRPDLTTFTRLDELGLEVVGQRREPDRTVLECRVVEPDQWCRRCGCEGSPRDSVTRRLAHEPFGWRPTVLQIRVRRYRCTGCGHVWRQDTSQAANARSKLSRRALQWALCGIVVQHLTVARVAEALAVSWNTANTAVLAEGKRVLIDDPTRFDGVRIIGVDEHVWRHTRRGVYTSIAFTDRLVDEGIDPSVGSVGYAYDNSLAESQIGLYKSELIHHEGPWRDVDQVEAATASWVLWFNTERTHGSIYDLTPLEVEQLDYARNEPVERAG
;
A
#
# COMPACT_ATOMS: atom_id res chain seq x y z
N MET A 1 40.17 0.67 -0.09
CA MET A 1 39.75 -0.69 -0.47
C MET A 1 39.40 -1.44 0.79
N SER A 2 38.11 -1.56 1.12
CA SER A 2 37.65 -2.43 2.20
C SER A 2 37.85 -3.87 1.75
N ASN A 3 38.69 -4.63 2.43
CA ASN A 3 38.85 -6.07 2.20
C ASN A 3 37.50 -6.75 2.43
N ALA A 4 36.75 -7.01 1.36
CA ALA A 4 35.53 -7.79 1.41
C ALA A 4 35.92 -9.25 1.69
N THR A 5 35.97 -9.61 2.97
CA THR A 5 36.10 -11.00 3.40
C THR A 5 34.70 -11.58 3.40
N PHE A 6 34.49 -12.69 2.69
CA PHE A 6 33.21 -13.38 2.70
C PHE A 6 32.98 -14.00 4.07
N ASP A 7 31.83 -13.70 4.69
CA ASP A 7 31.37 -14.39 5.89
C ASP A 7 30.79 -15.78 5.56
N ARG A 8 30.65 -16.61 6.58
CA ARG A 8 29.94 -17.89 6.44
C ARG A 8 28.46 -17.63 6.13
N PRO A 9 27.81 -18.47 5.29
CA PRO A 9 26.38 -18.38 5.08
C PRO A 9 25.63 -18.47 6.42
N ASP A 10 24.88 -17.42 6.75
CA ASP A 10 24.06 -17.34 7.94
C ASP A 10 22.64 -16.88 7.55
N LEU A 11 21.65 -17.67 7.95
CA LEU A 11 20.25 -17.35 7.71
C LEU A 11 19.82 -16.10 8.49
N THR A 12 20.40 -15.84 9.67
CA THR A 12 20.06 -14.66 10.46
C THR A 12 20.40 -13.39 9.70
N THR A 13 21.65 -13.25 9.26
CA THR A 13 22.09 -12.11 8.44
C THR A 13 21.42 -12.08 7.07
N PHE A 14 21.28 -13.22 6.38
CA PHE A 14 20.63 -13.28 5.06
C PHE A 14 19.18 -12.78 5.11
N THR A 15 18.47 -13.11 6.19
CA THR A 15 17.08 -12.68 6.40
C THR A 15 16.95 -11.39 7.22
N ARG A 16 18.08 -10.72 7.52
CA ARG A 16 18.14 -9.44 8.24
C ARG A 16 17.42 -9.46 9.58
N LEU A 17 17.45 -10.61 10.25
CA LEU A 17 16.80 -10.81 11.55
C LEU A 17 17.66 -10.32 12.71
N ASP A 18 18.97 -10.18 12.49
CA ASP A 18 19.91 -9.51 13.37
C ASP A 18 19.51 -8.05 13.62
N GLU A 19 19.05 -7.33 12.58
CA GLU A 19 18.51 -5.96 12.69
C GLU A 19 17.23 -5.88 13.54
N LEU A 20 16.57 -7.01 13.79
CA LEU A 20 15.35 -7.12 14.59
C LEU A 20 15.60 -7.65 16.01
N GLY A 21 16.86 -7.87 16.40
CA GLY A 21 17.23 -8.49 17.67
C GLY A 21 16.84 -9.96 17.75
N LEU A 22 16.79 -10.65 16.60
CA LEU A 22 16.41 -12.04 16.47
C LEU A 22 17.57 -12.87 15.89
N GLU A 23 17.67 -14.11 16.32
CA GLU A 23 18.57 -15.10 15.74
C GLU A 23 17.77 -16.30 15.25
N VAL A 24 18.08 -16.78 14.04
CA VAL A 24 17.49 -17.99 13.47
C VAL A 24 18.14 -19.20 14.11
N VAL A 25 17.34 -20.04 14.74
CA VAL A 25 17.78 -21.31 15.37
C VAL A 25 17.32 -22.53 14.59
N GLY A 26 16.46 -22.35 13.60
CA GLY A 26 15.98 -23.43 12.74
C GLY A 26 15.13 -22.94 11.59
N GLN A 27 14.96 -23.79 10.58
CA GLN A 27 14.08 -23.52 9.45
C GLN A 27 13.22 -24.75 9.12
N ARG A 28 12.01 -24.50 8.64
CA ARG A 28 11.14 -25.52 8.03
C ARG A 28 10.57 -24.97 6.74
N ARG A 29 10.79 -25.71 5.64
CA ARG A 29 10.20 -25.38 4.33
C ARG A 29 8.89 -26.14 4.17
N GLU A 30 7.83 -25.41 3.88
CA GLU A 30 6.52 -25.93 3.54
C GLU A 30 6.25 -25.66 2.04
N PRO A 31 5.30 -26.36 1.39
CA PRO A 31 5.02 -26.17 -0.04
C PRO A 31 4.69 -24.71 -0.40
N ASP A 32 3.95 -24.02 0.48
CA ASP A 32 3.43 -22.66 0.27
C ASP A 32 4.18 -21.56 1.06
N ARG A 33 5.08 -21.91 1.97
CA ARG A 33 5.79 -20.93 2.82
C ARG A 33 7.12 -21.44 3.38
N THR A 34 7.90 -20.55 3.94
CA THR A 34 9.06 -20.86 4.79
C THR A 34 8.74 -20.44 6.23
N VAL A 35 9.07 -21.29 7.20
CA VAL A 35 8.99 -20.96 8.62
C VAL A 35 10.41 -20.90 9.19
N LEU A 36 10.74 -19.79 9.84
CA LEU A 36 12.00 -19.60 10.54
C LEU A 36 11.74 -19.64 12.05
N GLU A 37 12.33 -20.61 12.74
CA GLU A 37 12.32 -20.60 14.19
C GLU A 37 13.37 -19.61 14.69
N CYS A 38 12.94 -18.65 15.50
CA CYS A 38 13.78 -17.56 15.95
C CYS A 38 13.80 -17.49 17.48
N ARG A 39 14.90 -17.02 18.06
CA ARG A 39 14.95 -16.58 19.46
C ARG A 39 15.31 -15.10 19.53
N VAL A 40 14.87 -14.44 20.60
CA VAL A 40 15.33 -13.08 20.92
C VAL A 40 16.76 -13.15 21.45
N VAL A 41 17.65 -12.31 20.91
CA VAL A 41 19.07 -12.29 21.28
C VAL A 41 19.25 -11.72 22.68
N GLU A 42 18.71 -10.52 22.91
CA GLU A 42 18.91 -9.79 24.17
C GLU A 42 18.07 -10.37 25.32
N PRO A 43 18.67 -10.69 26.48
CA PRO A 43 17.93 -11.10 27.66
C PRO A 43 17.14 -9.91 28.25
N ASP A 44 15.91 -10.18 28.74
CA ASP A 44 15.05 -9.16 29.39
C ASP A 44 14.79 -9.58 30.84
N GLN A 45 15.88 -9.75 31.60
CA GLN A 45 15.86 -10.41 32.91
C GLN A 45 15.57 -9.47 34.10
N TRP A 46 15.37 -8.18 33.88
CA TRP A 46 15.18 -7.21 34.97
C TRP A 46 13.73 -6.76 35.12
N CYS A 47 13.18 -6.84 36.33
CA CYS A 47 11.80 -6.46 36.58
C CYS A 47 11.62 -4.93 36.55
N ARG A 48 10.80 -4.43 35.63
CA ARG A 48 10.47 -3.00 35.50
C ARG A 48 9.67 -2.41 36.68
N ARG A 49 9.20 -3.26 37.62
CA ARG A 49 8.43 -2.81 38.80
C ARG A 49 9.29 -2.61 40.04
N CYS A 50 10.25 -3.50 40.30
CA CYS A 50 11.01 -3.50 41.56
C CYS A 50 12.53 -3.67 41.38
N GLY A 51 13.04 -3.79 40.14
CA GLY A 51 14.47 -3.91 39.85
C GLY A 51 15.09 -5.28 40.14
N CYS A 52 14.41 -6.20 40.83
CA CYS A 52 14.90 -7.56 41.05
C CYS A 52 15.01 -8.35 39.74
N GLU A 53 15.96 -9.29 39.69
CA GLU A 53 16.13 -10.23 38.58
C GLU A 53 14.93 -11.18 38.46
N GLY A 54 14.59 -11.55 37.23
CA GLY A 54 13.56 -12.52 36.89
C GLY A 54 14.16 -13.86 36.49
N SER A 55 13.58 -14.94 37.00
CA SER A 55 13.91 -16.28 36.52
C SER A 55 13.05 -16.66 35.30
N PRO A 56 13.60 -17.33 34.28
CA PRO A 56 12.81 -17.89 33.19
C PRO A 56 11.79 -18.88 33.73
N ARG A 57 10.51 -18.67 33.41
CA ARG A 57 9.39 -19.53 33.82
C ARG A 57 9.06 -20.55 32.75
N ASP A 58 8.80 -20.07 31.54
CA ASP A 58 8.44 -20.86 30.36
C ASP A 58 8.62 -20.00 29.10
N SER A 59 8.21 -20.50 27.94
CA SER A 59 8.26 -19.77 26.68
C SER A 59 6.92 -19.81 25.96
N VAL A 60 6.60 -18.75 25.24
CA VAL A 60 5.46 -18.66 24.33
C VAL A 60 5.94 -18.36 22.92
N THR A 61 5.16 -18.80 21.93
CA THR A 61 5.50 -18.57 20.53
C THR A 61 4.77 -17.34 20.01
N ARG A 62 5.51 -16.37 19.46
CA ARG A 62 4.98 -15.24 18.70
C ARG A 62 5.20 -15.49 17.22
N ARG A 63 4.10 -15.52 16.45
CA ARG A 63 4.14 -15.68 14.99
C ARG A 63 4.04 -14.32 14.30
N LEU A 64 4.95 -14.05 13.36
CA LEU A 64 4.95 -12.84 12.53
C LEU A 64 5.12 -13.18 11.06
N ALA A 65 4.41 -12.49 10.18
CA ALA A 65 4.75 -12.43 8.77
C ALA A 65 6.02 -11.59 8.57
N HIS A 66 6.90 -12.06 7.70
CA HIS A 66 8.17 -11.45 7.37
C HIS A 66 8.27 -11.21 5.86
N GLU A 67 9.25 -10.40 5.46
CA GLU A 67 9.47 -10.14 4.04
C GLU A 67 9.69 -11.46 3.28
N PRO A 68 9.11 -11.59 2.08
CA PRO A 68 9.19 -12.83 1.31
C PRO A 68 10.55 -12.92 0.60
N PHE A 69 11.11 -14.13 0.56
CA PHE A 69 12.35 -14.41 -0.18
C PHE A 69 12.01 -15.21 -1.44
N GLY A 70 12.30 -14.64 -2.61
CA GLY A 70 11.90 -15.22 -3.89
C GLY A 70 10.37 -15.37 -4.03
N TRP A 71 9.61 -14.40 -3.52
CA TRP A 71 8.14 -14.41 -3.45
C TRP A 71 7.52 -15.54 -2.62
N ARG A 72 8.33 -16.32 -1.89
CA ARG A 72 7.84 -17.31 -0.95
C ARG A 72 7.48 -16.62 0.37
N PRO A 73 6.23 -16.72 0.85
CA PRO A 73 5.85 -16.19 2.14
C PRO A 73 6.75 -16.75 3.25
N THR A 74 7.22 -15.86 4.13
CA THR A 74 8.12 -16.22 5.23
C THR A 74 7.47 -15.87 6.56
N VAL A 75 7.41 -16.85 7.48
CA VAL A 75 6.80 -16.71 8.80
C VAL A 75 7.87 -16.89 9.87
N LEU A 76 7.99 -15.93 10.77
CA LEU A 76 8.83 -16.05 11.95
C LEU A 76 8.04 -16.75 13.05
N GLN A 77 8.61 -17.80 13.61
CA GLN A 77 8.18 -18.46 14.82
C GLN A 77 9.12 -18.08 15.96
N ILE A 78 8.84 -16.97 16.63
CA ILE A 78 9.72 -16.41 17.66
C ILE A 78 9.41 -17.05 19.00
N ARG A 79 10.41 -17.70 19.60
CA ARG A 79 10.35 -18.20 20.97
C ARG A 79 10.61 -17.04 21.94
N VAL A 80 9.55 -16.61 22.62
CA VAL A 80 9.57 -15.48 23.57
C VAL A 80 9.55 -16.03 25.00
N ARG A 81 10.61 -15.77 25.76
CA ARG A 81 10.68 -16.19 27.17
C ARG A 81 9.70 -15.38 28.03
N ARG A 82 9.11 -16.02 29.03
CA ARG A 82 8.39 -15.33 30.12
C ARG A 82 9.21 -15.43 31.39
N TYR A 83 9.41 -14.29 32.02
CA TYR A 83 10.15 -14.17 33.28
C TYR A 83 9.18 -14.02 34.44
N ARG A 84 9.55 -14.53 35.61
CA ARG A 84 8.89 -14.27 36.88
C ARG A 84 9.89 -13.57 37.80
N CYS A 85 9.53 -12.40 38.32
CA CYS A 85 10.36 -11.64 39.25
C CYS A 85 10.58 -12.45 40.54
N THR A 86 11.82 -12.53 41.01
CA THR A 86 12.18 -13.20 42.27
C THR A 86 11.73 -12.42 43.51
N GLY A 87 11.58 -11.09 43.41
CA GLY A 87 11.14 -10.23 44.52
C GLY A 87 9.63 -10.06 44.62
N CYS A 88 9.00 -9.49 43.59
CA CYS A 88 7.57 -9.13 43.64
C CYS A 88 6.63 -10.11 42.91
N GLY A 89 7.15 -11.19 42.31
CA GLY A 89 6.36 -12.18 41.58
C GLY A 89 5.76 -11.71 40.25
N HIS A 90 5.99 -10.46 39.83
CA HIS A 90 5.52 -9.93 38.55
C HIS A 90 6.01 -10.78 37.36
N VAL A 91 5.15 -11.00 36.37
CA VAL A 91 5.46 -11.82 35.19
C VAL A 91 5.42 -10.95 33.94
N TRP A 92 6.46 -11.02 33.13
CA TRP A 92 6.55 -10.30 31.85
C TRP A 92 7.07 -11.21 30.74
N ARG A 93 6.83 -10.78 29.50
CA ARG A 93 7.37 -11.39 28.29
C ARG A 93 8.63 -10.63 27.90
N GLN A 94 9.62 -11.36 27.42
CA GLN A 94 10.81 -10.79 26.80
C GLN A 94 10.42 -9.79 25.71
N ASP A 95 11.08 -8.64 25.69
CA ASP A 95 10.78 -7.61 24.72
C ASP A 95 11.03 -8.08 23.28
N THR A 96 10.07 -7.78 22.40
CA THR A 96 10.12 -8.05 20.96
C THR A 96 9.77 -6.79 20.16
N SER A 97 9.87 -5.61 20.79
CA SER A 97 9.54 -4.31 20.22
C SER A 97 10.41 -3.95 19.02
N GLN A 98 11.68 -4.38 19.01
CA GLN A 98 12.57 -4.28 17.84
C GLN A 98 12.01 -5.07 16.66
N ALA A 99 11.57 -6.31 16.86
CA ALA A 99 11.01 -7.13 15.79
C ALA A 99 9.62 -6.66 15.30
N ALA A 100 8.72 -6.28 16.21
CA ALA A 100 7.36 -5.83 15.88
C ALA A 100 6.64 -5.12 17.03
N ASN A 101 5.85 -4.10 16.69
CA ASN A 101 4.92 -3.43 17.60
C ASN A 101 3.98 -4.42 18.33
N ALA A 102 3.49 -4.04 19.50
CA ALA A 102 2.55 -4.85 20.27
C ALA A 102 1.32 -5.24 19.42
N ARG A 103 0.91 -6.51 19.50
CA ARG A 103 -0.20 -7.11 18.74
C ARG A 103 -0.05 -7.15 17.21
N SER A 104 1.00 -6.54 16.64
CA SER A 104 1.27 -6.62 15.21
C SER A 104 1.46 -8.08 14.77
N LYS A 105 0.93 -8.37 13.59
CA LYS A 105 1.11 -9.64 12.86
C LYS A 105 2.28 -9.59 11.88
N LEU A 106 2.80 -8.40 11.58
CA LEU A 106 3.92 -8.18 10.67
C LEU A 106 5.15 -7.78 11.46
N SER A 107 6.31 -8.29 11.05
CA SER A 107 7.61 -7.75 11.46
C SER A 107 7.82 -6.33 10.91
N ARG A 108 8.71 -5.55 11.53
CA ARG A 108 9.08 -4.22 11.02
C ARG A 108 9.63 -4.29 9.58
N ARG A 109 10.42 -5.31 9.28
CA ARG A 109 10.93 -5.60 7.93
C ARG A 109 9.81 -5.88 6.93
N ALA A 110 8.82 -6.70 7.29
CA ALA A 110 7.64 -6.94 6.43
C ALA A 110 6.85 -5.64 6.15
N LEU A 111 6.71 -4.77 7.14
CA LEU A 111 6.09 -3.46 6.97
C LEU A 111 6.86 -2.57 6.00
N GLN A 112 8.18 -2.48 6.18
CA GLN A 112 9.04 -1.70 5.29
C GLN A 112 9.01 -2.24 3.85
N TRP A 113 9.12 -3.56 3.69
CA TRP A 113 8.99 -4.22 2.40
C TRP A 113 7.64 -3.94 1.73
N ALA A 114 6.54 -4.04 2.48
CA ALA A 114 5.21 -3.75 1.99
C ALA A 114 5.05 -2.29 1.55
N LEU A 115 5.58 -1.34 2.34
CA LEU A 115 5.52 0.08 2.04
C LEU A 115 6.32 0.41 0.77
N CYS A 116 7.56 -0.08 0.65
CA CYS A 116 8.35 0.06 -0.57
C CYS A 116 7.68 -0.61 -1.77
N GLY A 117 7.08 -1.78 -1.57
CA GLY A 117 6.34 -2.50 -2.60
C GLY A 117 5.19 -1.66 -3.16
N ILE A 118 4.44 -0.98 -2.30
CA ILE A 118 3.31 -0.14 -2.73
C ILE A 118 3.80 1.19 -3.33
N VAL A 119 4.70 1.89 -2.64
CA VAL A 119 5.09 3.26 -3.00
C VAL A 119 6.08 3.32 -4.16
N VAL A 120 7.04 2.39 -4.21
CA VAL A 120 8.14 2.41 -5.18
C VAL A 120 7.91 1.42 -6.32
N GLN A 121 7.28 0.28 -6.02
CA GLN A 121 7.11 -0.81 -7.00
C GLN A 121 5.67 -0.93 -7.50
N HIS A 122 4.77 -0.04 -7.07
CA HIS A 122 3.35 0.00 -7.46
C HIS A 122 2.61 -1.33 -7.28
N LEU A 123 2.99 -2.13 -6.28
CA LEU A 123 2.28 -3.35 -5.93
C LEU A 123 0.91 -3.01 -5.34
N THR A 124 -0.10 -3.79 -5.69
CA THR A 124 -1.40 -3.71 -5.03
C THR A 124 -1.32 -4.25 -3.60
N VAL A 125 -2.18 -3.75 -2.71
CA VAL A 125 -2.31 -4.29 -1.34
C VAL A 125 -2.66 -5.78 -1.35
N ALA A 126 -3.41 -6.25 -2.36
CA ALA A 126 -3.70 -7.67 -2.54
C ALA A 126 -2.43 -8.49 -2.81
N ARG A 127 -1.54 -7.98 -3.68
CA ARG A 127 -0.26 -8.64 -3.97
C ARG A 127 0.67 -8.66 -2.76
N VAL A 128 0.69 -7.59 -1.98
CA VAL A 128 1.41 -7.54 -0.69
C VAL A 128 0.85 -8.55 0.31
N ALA A 129 -0.47 -8.63 0.44
CA ALA A 129 -1.13 -9.56 1.36
C ALA A 129 -0.83 -11.03 1.00
N GLU A 130 -0.88 -11.36 -0.29
CA GLU A 130 -0.51 -12.66 -0.83
C GLU A 130 0.95 -13.00 -0.50
N ALA A 131 1.87 -12.11 -0.81
CA ALA A 131 3.30 -12.33 -0.62
C ALA A 131 3.68 -12.49 0.87
N LEU A 132 2.98 -11.80 1.76
CA LEU A 132 3.17 -11.91 3.21
C LEU A 132 2.34 -13.05 3.85
N ALA A 133 1.49 -13.73 3.06
CA ALA A 133 0.51 -14.72 3.54
C ALA A 133 -0.35 -14.21 4.71
N VAL A 134 -0.86 -12.99 4.60
CA VAL A 134 -1.78 -12.38 5.57
C VAL A 134 -3.10 -12.00 4.89
N SER A 135 -4.15 -11.75 5.69
CA SER A 135 -5.38 -11.22 5.13
C SER A 135 -5.16 -9.82 4.54
N TRP A 136 -5.92 -9.49 3.49
CA TRP A 136 -5.92 -8.16 2.88
C TRP A 136 -6.10 -7.05 3.94
N ASN A 137 -7.06 -7.22 4.86
CA ASN A 137 -7.32 -6.25 5.93
C ASN A 137 -6.12 -6.05 6.87
N THR A 138 -5.37 -7.13 7.15
CA THR A 138 -4.15 -7.05 7.96
C THR A 138 -3.06 -6.27 7.25
N ALA A 139 -2.81 -6.55 5.97
CA ALA A 139 -1.84 -5.81 5.17
C ALA A 139 -2.24 -4.33 5.03
N ASN A 140 -3.48 -4.06 4.64
CA ASN A 140 -3.99 -2.70 4.44
C ASN A 140 -3.88 -1.84 5.70
N THR A 141 -4.34 -2.36 6.84
CA THR A 141 -4.29 -1.61 8.11
C THR A 141 -2.86 -1.32 8.53
N ALA A 142 -1.97 -2.31 8.39
CA ALA A 142 -0.58 -2.21 8.81
C ALA A 142 0.21 -1.22 7.92
N VAL A 143 0.03 -1.31 6.60
CA VAL A 143 0.62 -0.37 5.63
C VAL A 143 0.10 1.05 5.85
N LEU A 144 -1.20 1.26 6.00
CA LEU A 144 -1.75 2.61 6.20
C LEU A 144 -1.24 3.25 7.48
N ALA A 145 -1.15 2.48 8.58
CA ALA A 145 -0.61 2.97 9.83
C ALA A 145 0.88 3.35 9.72
N GLU A 146 1.68 2.50 9.06
CA GLU A 146 3.10 2.75 8.88
C GLU A 146 3.37 3.88 7.87
N GLY A 147 2.61 3.92 6.78
CA GLY A 147 2.65 5.00 5.79
C GLY A 147 2.31 6.34 6.41
N LYS A 148 1.30 6.41 7.30
CA LYS A 148 1.04 7.64 8.07
C LYS A 148 2.25 8.02 8.91
N ARG A 149 2.76 7.09 9.72
CA ARG A 149 3.89 7.33 10.63
C ARG A 149 5.15 7.80 9.91
N VAL A 150 5.47 7.22 8.75
CA VAL A 150 6.74 7.45 8.03
C VAL A 150 6.62 8.56 6.98
N LEU A 151 5.49 8.66 6.29
CA LEU A 151 5.34 9.52 5.11
C LEU A 151 4.45 10.74 5.34
N ILE A 152 3.65 10.77 6.42
CA ILE A 152 2.64 11.82 6.65
C ILE A 152 2.87 12.58 7.95
N ASP A 153 3.10 11.86 9.05
CA ASP A 153 3.11 12.42 10.40
C ASP A 153 4.41 13.20 10.73
N ASP A 154 5.42 13.12 9.87
CA ASP A 154 6.63 13.94 10.00
C ASP A 154 6.37 15.36 9.47
N PRO A 155 6.33 16.40 10.34
CA PRO A 155 6.08 17.77 9.91
C PRO A 155 7.22 18.34 9.05
N THR A 156 8.42 17.75 9.10
CA THR A 156 9.59 18.15 8.31
C THR A 156 9.69 17.42 6.97
N ARG A 157 8.69 16.60 6.60
CA ARG A 157 8.70 15.76 5.39
C ARG A 157 8.81 16.52 4.06
N PHE A 158 8.65 17.84 4.08
CA PHE A 158 8.81 18.71 2.91
C PHE A 158 10.08 19.56 2.96
N ASP A 159 10.91 19.41 4.00
CA ASP A 159 12.15 20.16 4.13
C ASP A 159 13.09 19.82 2.97
N GLY A 160 13.48 20.84 2.21
CA GLY A 160 14.31 20.68 1.01
C GLY A 160 13.58 20.20 -0.24
N VAL A 161 12.27 19.93 -0.17
CA VAL A 161 11.42 19.69 -1.35
C VAL A 161 11.23 21.02 -2.08
N ARG A 162 11.80 21.12 -3.28
CA ARG A 162 11.73 22.35 -4.12
C ARG A 162 10.54 22.35 -5.08
N ILE A 163 9.98 21.17 -5.37
CA ILE A 163 8.87 20.95 -6.31
C ILE A 163 8.00 19.85 -5.71
N ILE A 164 6.71 20.13 -5.54
CA ILE A 164 5.69 19.13 -5.17
C ILE A 164 4.94 18.79 -6.45
N GLY A 165 5.09 17.57 -6.94
CA GLY A 165 4.26 17.04 -8.02
C GLY A 165 2.89 16.63 -7.47
N VAL A 166 1.82 16.96 -8.18
CA VAL A 166 0.47 16.47 -7.87
C VAL A 166 0.38 15.04 -8.38
N ASP A 167 0.84 14.09 -7.58
CA ASP A 167 0.65 12.68 -7.89
C ASP A 167 -0.78 12.25 -7.55
N GLU A 168 -1.40 11.52 -8.49
CA GLU A 168 -2.68 10.82 -8.38
C GLU A 168 -3.81 11.50 -7.55
N HIS A 169 -4.62 12.35 -8.18
CA HIS A 169 -6.03 12.44 -7.75
C HIS A 169 -6.64 11.06 -7.95
N VAL A 170 -6.82 10.34 -6.86
CA VAL A 170 -7.38 9.00 -6.82
C VAL A 170 -8.80 9.03 -7.40
N TRP A 171 -8.97 8.48 -8.61
CA TRP A 171 -10.27 7.96 -9.04
C TRP A 171 -10.54 6.70 -8.24
N ARG A 172 -11.37 6.82 -7.19
CA ARG A 172 -11.64 5.71 -6.25
C ARG A 172 -13.04 5.15 -6.48
N HIS A 173 -13.14 4.06 -7.24
CA HIS A 173 -14.31 3.17 -7.19
C HIS A 173 -14.26 2.30 -5.94
N THR A 174 -14.57 2.89 -4.79
CA THR A 174 -14.79 2.16 -3.53
C THR A 174 -16.12 2.59 -2.93
N ARG A 175 -16.78 1.70 -2.16
CA ARG A 175 -18.01 2.02 -1.39
C ARG A 175 -17.87 3.16 -0.35
N ARG A 176 -16.70 3.81 -0.30
CA ARG A 176 -16.36 4.93 0.56
C ARG A 176 -15.48 5.90 -0.23
N GLY A 177 -16.13 6.79 -0.95
CA GLY A 177 -15.56 7.94 -1.66
C GLY A 177 -16.66 8.99 -1.90
N VAL A 178 -16.30 10.15 -2.45
CA VAL A 178 -17.27 11.23 -2.75
C VAL A 178 -18.39 10.76 -3.69
N TYR A 179 -18.10 9.77 -4.55
CA TYR A 179 -19.02 9.16 -5.51
C TYR A 179 -19.98 8.12 -4.92
N THR A 180 -19.89 7.82 -3.62
CA THR A 180 -20.91 7.06 -2.88
C THR A 180 -21.57 7.91 -1.79
N SER A 181 -21.36 9.23 -1.84
CA SER A 181 -22.05 10.13 -0.93
C SER A 181 -23.55 10.15 -1.26
N ILE A 182 -24.37 10.30 -0.23
CA ILE A 182 -25.83 10.39 -0.38
C ILE A 182 -26.17 11.54 -1.34
N ALA A 183 -25.54 12.70 -1.19
CA ALA A 183 -25.75 13.86 -2.06
C ALA A 183 -25.45 13.58 -3.55
N PHE A 184 -24.40 12.80 -3.85
CA PHE A 184 -24.07 12.45 -5.23
C PHE A 184 -25.06 11.43 -5.81
N THR A 185 -25.41 10.39 -5.04
CA THR A 185 -26.39 9.38 -5.46
C THR A 185 -27.78 9.98 -5.65
N ASP A 186 -28.23 10.84 -4.73
CA ASP A 186 -29.53 11.52 -4.83
C ASP A 186 -29.58 12.37 -6.10
N ARG A 187 -28.50 13.10 -6.42
CA ARG A 187 -28.42 13.90 -7.65
C ARG A 187 -28.51 13.05 -8.92
N LEU A 188 -27.88 11.87 -8.93
CA LEU A 188 -27.97 10.94 -10.06
C LEU A 188 -29.39 10.41 -10.25
N VAL A 189 -30.05 10.04 -9.15
CA VAL A 189 -31.45 9.59 -9.16
C VAL A 189 -32.39 10.69 -9.65
N ASP A 190 -32.20 11.95 -9.22
CA ASP A 190 -32.99 13.10 -9.68
C ASP A 190 -32.88 13.34 -11.19
N GLU A 191 -31.72 13.04 -11.78
CA GLU A 191 -31.46 13.14 -13.23
C GLU A 191 -31.84 11.86 -13.99
N GLY A 192 -32.42 10.86 -13.32
CA GLY A 192 -32.80 9.58 -13.93
C GLY A 192 -31.61 8.71 -14.34
N ILE A 193 -30.44 8.93 -13.74
CA ILE A 193 -29.21 8.19 -14.02
C ILE A 193 -29.03 7.10 -12.98
N ASP A 194 -29.01 5.84 -13.42
CA ASP A 194 -28.78 4.71 -12.52
C ASP A 194 -27.31 4.67 -12.05
N PRO A 195 -27.05 4.74 -10.73
CA PRO A 195 -25.70 4.65 -10.21
C PRO A 195 -25.18 3.21 -10.33
N SER A 196 -24.18 3.00 -11.18
CA SER A 196 -23.44 1.74 -11.26
C SER A 196 -22.07 1.87 -10.61
N VAL A 197 -21.73 0.91 -9.74
CA VAL A 197 -20.40 0.83 -9.13
C VAL A 197 -19.87 -0.58 -9.37
N GLY A 198 -18.76 -0.69 -10.10
CA GLY A 198 -18.14 -1.97 -10.43
C GLY A 198 -17.84 -2.84 -9.20
N SER A 199 -17.82 -4.16 -9.39
CA SER A 199 -17.39 -5.09 -8.35
C SER A 199 -15.89 -4.93 -8.07
N VAL A 200 -15.48 -5.10 -6.81
CA VAL A 200 -14.06 -4.98 -6.42
C VAL A 200 -13.21 -5.95 -7.24
N GLY A 201 -12.23 -5.44 -7.98
CA GLY A 201 -11.30 -6.24 -8.78
C GLY A 201 -11.58 -6.29 -10.29
N TYR A 202 -12.62 -5.61 -10.79
CA TYR A 202 -12.83 -5.42 -12.24
C TYR A 202 -12.22 -4.08 -12.67
N ALA A 203 -11.14 -4.15 -13.47
CA ALA A 203 -10.27 -3.01 -13.76
C ALA A 203 -10.61 -2.27 -15.07
N TYR A 204 -11.54 -2.77 -15.90
CA TYR A 204 -11.76 -2.25 -17.26
C TYR A 204 -12.15 -0.77 -17.26
N ASP A 205 -13.17 -0.38 -16.51
CA ASP A 205 -13.64 1.02 -16.49
C ASP A 205 -12.61 1.95 -15.84
N ASN A 206 -11.92 1.47 -14.79
CA ASN A 206 -10.86 2.23 -14.13
C ASN A 206 -9.66 2.43 -15.07
N SER A 207 -9.28 1.42 -15.85
CA SER A 207 -8.11 1.49 -16.73
C SER A 207 -8.26 2.54 -17.82
N LEU A 208 -9.47 2.77 -18.33
CA LEU A 208 -9.75 3.80 -19.31
C LEU A 208 -9.63 5.20 -18.68
N ALA A 209 -10.26 5.41 -17.52
CA ALA A 209 -10.20 6.69 -16.80
C ALA A 209 -8.76 7.06 -16.40
N GLU A 210 -8.00 6.08 -15.87
CA GLU A 210 -6.59 6.28 -15.49
C GLU A 210 -5.70 6.59 -16.70
N SER A 211 -5.93 5.92 -17.84
CA SER A 211 -5.18 6.19 -19.07
C SER A 211 -5.43 7.62 -19.57
N GLN A 212 -6.69 8.07 -19.54
CA GLN A 212 -7.06 9.43 -19.93
C GLN A 212 -6.45 10.48 -19.00
N ILE A 213 -6.46 10.24 -17.68
CA ILE A 213 -5.83 11.13 -16.69
C ILE A 213 -4.31 11.16 -16.83
N GLY A 214 -3.68 10.03 -17.12
CA GLY A 214 -2.24 9.95 -17.36
C GLY A 214 -1.83 10.77 -18.58
N LEU A 215 -2.64 10.73 -19.64
CA LEU A 215 -2.45 11.52 -20.86
C LEU A 215 -2.59 13.01 -20.60
N TYR A 216 -3.68 13.43 -19.95
CA TYR A 216 -3.92 14.80 -19.51
C TYR A 216 -2.74 15.36 -18.71
N LYS A 217 -2.23 14.60 -17.74
CA LYS A 217 -1.09 15.03 -16.93
C LYS A 217 0.18 15.20 -17.76
N SER A 218 0.45 14.25 -18.63
CA SER A 218 1.67 14.25 -19.43
C SER A 218 1.69 15.40 -20.43
N GLU A 219 0.55 15.68 -21.07
CA GLU A 219 0.44 16.65 -22.15
C GLU A 219 0.15 18.07 -21.68
N LEU A 220 -0.60 18.23 -20.58
CA LEU A 220 -0.92 19.54 -20.04
C LEU A 220 -0.10 19.82 -18.77
N ILE A 221 -0.36 19.08 -17.69
CA ILE A 221 0.13 19.47 -16.36
C ILE A 221 1.66 19.50 -16.28
N HIS A 222 2.33 18.48 -16.82
CA HIS A 222 3.79 18.37 -16.78
C HIS A 222 4.47 19.20 -17.86
N HIS A 223 3.85 19.34 -19.03
CA HIS A 223 4.43 20.02 -20.17
C HIS A 223 4.30 21.55 -20.09
N GLU A 224 3.13 22.06 -19.68
CA GLU A 224 2.84 23.50 -19.63
C GLU A 224 3.05 24.13 -18.25
N GLY A 225 3.37 23.32 -17.23
CA GLY A 225 3.79 23.81 -15.93
C GLY A 225 5.10 24.61 -15.98
N PRO A 226 5.45 25.36 -14.93
CA PRO A 226 4.83 25.37 -13.60
C PRO A 226 3.59 26.27 -13.49
N TRP A 227 2.63 25.82 -12.68
CA TRP A 227 1.35 26.49 -12.41
C TRP A 227 1.42 27.32 -11.11
N ARG A 228 0.82 28.51 -11.11
CA ARG A 228 0.92 29.46 -9.97
C ARG A 228 -0.28 29.38 -9.03
N ASP A 229 -1.47 29.09 -9.55
CA ASP A 229 -2.72 29.00 -8.83
C ASP A 229 -3.70 28.03 -9.50
N VAL A 230 -4.82 27.77 -8.84
CA VAL A 230 -5.85 26.83 -9.29
C VAL A 230 -6.58 27.36 -10.52
N ASP A 231 -6.85 28.67 -10.58
CA ASP A 231 -7.57 29.30 -11.70
C ASP A 231 -6.83 29.09 -13.03
N GLN A 232 -5.48 29.16 -13.01
CA GLN A 232 -4.65 28.87 -14.18
C GLN A 232 -4.79 27.42 -14.64
N VAL A 233 -4.83 26.47 -13.70
CA VAL A 233 -5.01 25.05 -14.00
C VAL A 233 -6.42 24.79 -14.53
N GLU A 234 -7.45 25.39 -13.95
CA GLU A 234 -8.85 25.24 -14.39
C GLU A 234 -9.05 25.73 -15.83
N ALA A 235 -8.54 26.92 -16.15
CA ALA A 235 -8.63 27.48 -17.50
C ALA A 235 -7.86 26.63 -18.53
N ALA A 236 -6.68 26.15 -18.17
CA ALA A 236 -5.88 25.26 -19.01
C ALA A 236 -6.56 23.89 -19.19
N THR A 237 -7.16 23.35 -18.14
CA THR A 237 -7.94 22.11 -18.18
C THR A 237 -9.11 22.23 -19.15
N ALA A 238 -9.89 23.30 -19.04
CA ALA A 238 -11.03 23.55 -19.92
C ALA A 238 -10.59 23.65 -21.39
N SER A 239 -9.48 24.33 -21.64
CA SER A 239 -8.90 24.46 -22.99
C SER A 239 -8.41 23.12 -23.54
N TRP A 240 -7.74 22.31 -22.70
CA TRP A 240 -7.27 20.98 -23.08
C TRP A 240 -8.43 20.02 -23.36
N VAL A 241 -9.48 20.03 -22.54
CA VAL A 241 -10.68 19.19 -22.74
C VAL A 241 -11.40 19.57 -24.03
N LEU A 242 -11.52 20.86 -24.32
CA LEU A 242 -12.09 21.33 -25.57
C LEU A 242 -11.29 20.80 -26.76
N TRP A 243 -9.99 21.09 -26.80
CA TRP A 243 -9.09 20.62 -27.86
C TRP A 243 -9.11 19.09 -28.03
N PHE A 244 -9.05 18.34 -26.92
CA PHE A 244 -9.07 16.88 -26.92
C PHE A 244 -10.33 16.33 -27.59
N ASN A 245 -11.49 16.95 -27.33
CA ASN A 245 -12.75 16.46 -27.85
C ASN A 245 -13.08 16.97 -29.26
N THR A 246 -12.59 18.14 -29.66
CA THR A 246 -13.03 18.80 -30.90
C THR A 246 -11.98 18.89 -31.99
N GLU A 247 -10.70 18.74 -31.66
CA GLU A 247 -9.60 18.93 -32.61
C GLU A 247 -8.63 17.74 -32.66
N ARG A 248 -8.48 17.01 -31.56
CA ARG A 248 -7.57 15.86 -31.50
C ARG A 248 -8.18 14.63 -32.19
N THR A 249 -7.56 14.22 -33.27
CA THR A 249 -7.87 12.95 -33.96
C THR A 249 -7.17 11.77 -33.29
N HIS A 250 -7.86 10.63 -33.20
CA HIS A 250 -7.33 9.44 -32.56
C HIS A 250 -7.41 8.23 -33.50
N GLY A 251 -6.27 7.61 -33.82
CA GLY A 251 -6.23 6.44 -34.70
C GLY A 251 -7.02 5.23 -34.19
N SER A 252 -7.23 5.12 -32.86
CA SER A 252 -8.09 4.08 -32.27
C SER A 252 -9.57 4.24 -32.58
N ILE A 253 -10.00 5.42 -33.03
CA ILE A 253 -11.37 5.73 -33.44
C ILE A 253 -11.42 6.27 -34.87
N TYR A 254 -10.67 5.60 -35.76
CA TYR A 254 -10.68 5.88 -37.21
C TYR A 254 -10.19 7.28 -37.59
N ASP A 255 -9.25 7.83 -36.83
CA ASP A 255 -8.71 9.17 -37.01
C ASP A 255 -9.77 10.29 -36.91
N LEU A 256 -10.86 10.01 -36.20
CA LEU A 256 -11.88 10.99 -35.84
C LEU A 256 -11.59 11.61 -34.47
N THR A 257 -12.22 12.73 -34.20
CA THR A 257 -12.30 13.35 -32.87
C THR A 257 -13.37 12.65 -32.01
N PRO A 258 -13.24 12.69 -30.67
CA PRO A 258 -14.27 12.15 -29.78
C PRO A 258 -15.67 12.71 -30.05
N LEU A 259 -15.77 14.02 -30.35
CA LEU A 259 -17.05 14.66 -30.67
C LEU A 259 -17.67 14.10 -31.97
N GLU A 260 -16.87 13.90 -33.01
CA GLU A 260 -17.37 13.32 -34.27
C GLU A 260 -17.88 11.89 -34.08
N VAL A 261 -17.18 11.08 -33.26
CA VAL A 261 -17.62 9.72 -32.93
C VAL A 261 -18.94 9.75 -32.17
N GLU A 262 -19.07 10.63 -31.18
CA GLU A 262 -20.30 10.78 -30.40
C GLU A 262 -21.47 11.21 -31.30
N GLN A 263 -21.26 12.17 -32.21
CA GLN A 263 -22.27 12.60 -33.18
C GLN A 263 -22.70 11.46 -34.11
N LEU A 264 -21.76 10.63 -34.58
CA LEU A 264 -22.07 9.47 -35.41
C LEU A 264 -22.84 8.39 -34.63
N ASP A 265 -22.52 8.18 -33.35
CA ASP A 265 -23.26 7.25 -32.50
C ASP A 265 -24.70 7.73 -32.24
N TYR A 266 -24.88 9.02 -31.94
CA TYR A 266 -26.21 9.61 -31.80
C TYR A 266 -27.04 9.52 -33.09
N ALA A 267 -26.45 9.84 -34.24
CA ALA A 267 -27.12 9.73 -35.53
C ALA A 267 -27.50 8.26 -35.87
N ARG A 268 -26.70 7.29 -35.41
CA ARG A 268 -27.00 5.86 -35.58
C ARG A 268 -28.10 5.38 -34.62
N ASN A 269 -28.21 5.97 -33.45
CA ASN A 269 -29.12 5.58 -32.37
C ASN A 269 -30.37 6.47 -32.28
N GLU A 270 -30.63 7.33 -33.27
CA GLU A 270 -31.90 8.06 -33.36
C GLU A 270 -33.07 7.07 -33.36
N PRO A 271 -34.01 7.18 -32.40
CA PRO A 271 -35.18 6.33 -32.41
C PRO A 271 -36.00 6.66 -33.66
N VAL A 272 -36.23 5.67 -34.51
CA VAL A 272 -37.23 5.76 -35.58
C VAL A 272 -38.53 6.25 -34.93
N GLU A 273 -38.94 7.49 -35.24
CA GLU A 273 -40.25 8.00 -34.81
C GLU A 273 -41.30 6.96 -35.17
N ARG A 274 -42.08 6.51 -34.17
CA ARG A 274 -43.22 5.64 -34.42
C ARG A 274 -44.20 6.40 -35.30
N ALA A 275 -44.13 6.16 -36.61
CA ALA A 275 -45.18 6.54 -37.53
C ALA A 275 -46.51 5.98 -37.00
N GLY A 276 -47.49 6.88 -36.87
CA GLY A 276 -48.81 6.60 -36.31
C GLY A 276 -49.64 5.61 -37.11
#